data_AF-A0A7S1PM19-F1
#
_entry.id   AF-A0A7S1PM19-F1
#
_cell.length_a   1.000
_cell.length_b   1.000
_cell.length_c   1.000
_cell.angle_alpha   90.00
_cell.angle_beta   90.00
_cell.angle_gamma   90.00
#
_symmetry.space_group_name_H-M   'P 1'
#
loop_
_entity.id
_entity.type
_entity.pdbx_description
1 polymer ?
#
loop_
_entity_poly.entity_id
_entity_poly.type
_entity_poly.pdbx_seq_one_letter_code
_entity_poly.pdbx_strand_id
1 'polypeptide(L)'
;WCGLGTKLALYDRALRELVGGVIAPQDPVMLLDAWDTVVLGPASELRAKLRAAGALGDEGRVICAADRICAPEYRLAPRMERLYPSTRTPWRYPNSGCFAGTGAALQECMHLLVHGSAGGAFAQDADDQLRVQTSLLALAGEG
;
A
#
# COMPACT_ATOMS: atom_id res chain seq x y z
N TRP A 1 20.08 0.71 9.67
CA TRP A 1 18.75 0.06 9.64
C TRP A 1 18.72 -0.78 8.39
N CYS A 2 18.69 -2.11 8.55
CA CYS A 2 18.69 -3.06 7.43
C CYS A 2 17.32 -3.75 7.43
N GLY A 3 16.69 -3.82 6.25
CA GLY A 3 15.41 -4.50 6.01
C GLY A 3 14.17 -3.60 6.03
N LEU A 4 13.93 -2.88 4.93
CA LEU A 4 12.66 -2.18 4.69
C LEU A 4 11.48 -3.15 4.68
N GLY A 5 11.69 -4.41 4.26
CA GLY A 5 10.65 -5.43 4.25
C GLY A 5 10.12 -5.82 5.63
N THR A 6 10.89 -5.57 6.70
CA THR A 6 10.40 -5.71 8.08
C THR A 6 9.19 -4.80 8.33
N LYS A 7 9.08 -3.65 7.65
CA LYS A 7 7.94 -2.74 7.78
C LYS A 7 6.61 -3.40 7.42
N LEU A 8 6.55 -4.04 6.25
CA LEU A 8 5.31 -4.70 5.79
C LEU A 8 4.95 -5.89 6.70
N ALA A 9 5.95 -6.66 7.14
CA ALA A 9 5.73 -7.76 8.09
C ALA A 9 5.18 -7.27 9.44
N LEU A 10 5.66 -6.14 9.94
CA LEU A 10 5.14 -5.51 11.15
C LEU A 10 3.73 -4.97 10.96
N TYR A 11 3.41 -4.40 9.79
CA TYR A 11 2.04 -3.99 9.47
C TYR A 11 1.07 -5.18 9.42
N ASP A 12 1.42 -6.28 8.74
CA ASP A 12 0.59 -7.49 8.70
C ASP A 12 0.31 -8.02 10.12
N ARG A 13 1.37 -8.14 10.93
CA ARG A 13 1.22 -8.57 12.33
C ARG A 13 0.33 -7.63 13.14
N ALA A 14 0.61 -6.33 13.10
CA ALA A 14 -0.13 -5.35 13.90
C ALA A 14 -1.62 -5.31 13.50
N LEU A 15 -1.93 -5.34 12.20
CA LEU A 15 -3.31 -5.35 11.73
C LEU A 15 -4.05 -6.62 12.17
N ARG A 16 -3.41 -7.80 12.12
CA ARG A 16 -4.00 -9.05 12.60
C ARG A 16 -4.28 -9.05 14.11
N GLU A 17 -3.44 -8.37 14.90
CA GLU A 17 -3.62 -8.25 16.34
C GLU A 17 -4.68 -7.20 16.72
N LEU A 18 -4.76 -6.10 15.97
CA LEU A 18 -5.61 -4.96 16.32
C LEU A 18 -7.01 -5.00 15.67
N VAL A 19 -7.13 -5.50 14.42
CA VAL A 19 -8.40 -5.54 13.69
C VAL A 19 -9.30 -6.64 14.24
N GLY A 20 -10.56 -6.31 14.50
CA GLY A 20 -11.54 -7.19 15.15
C GLY A 20 -11.46 -7.17 16.68
N GLY A 21 -10.43 -6.56 17.26
CA GLY A 21 -10.29 -6.34 18.70
C GLY A 21 -10.40 -4.87 19.08
N VAL A 22 -9.37 -4.09 18.73
CA VAL A 22 -9.25 -2.65 19.06
C VAL A 22 -9.80 -1.78 17.93
N ILE A 23 -9.62 -2.22 16.68
CA ILE A 23 -10.04 -1.52 15.47
C ILE A 23 -11.17 -2.33 14.84
N ALA A 24 -12.33 -1.72 14.60
CA ALA A 24 -13.40 -2.44 13.90
C ALA A 24 -12.97 -2.70 12.44
N PRO A 25 -13.36 -3.83 11.81
CA PRO A 25 -12.97 -4.16 10.44
C PRO A 25 -13.24 -3.05 9.40
N GLN A 26 -14.34 -2.31 9.59
CA GLN A 26 -14.78 -1.21 8.74
C GLN A 26 -14.17 0.15 9.10
N ASP A 27 -13.41 0.25 10.20
CA ASP A 27 -12.84 1.52 10.62
C ASP A 27 -11.78 1.99 9.60
N PRO A 28 -11.73 3.30 9.28
CA PRO A 28 -10.67 3.84 8.46
C PRO A 28 -9.32 3.72 9.15
N VAL A 29 -8.35 3.10 8.48
CA VAL A 29 -6.97 2.94 8.93
C VAL A 29 -6.03 3.56 7.92
N MET A 30 -4.95 4.18 8.41
CA MET A 30 -3.85 4.70 7.62
C MET A 30 -2.54 4.21 8.20
N LEU A 31 -1.68 3.64 7.36
CA LEU A 31 -0.31 3.23 7.67
C LEU A 31 0.62 4.26 7.04
N LEU A 32 1.62 4.76 7.78
CA LEU A 32 2.54 5.79 7.30
C LEU A 32 3.93 5.65 7.90
N ASP A 33 4.95 6.08 7.16
CA ASP A 33 6.32 6.13 7.65
C ASP A 33 6.47 7.18 8.76
N ALA A 34 6.97 6.76 9.92
CA ALA A 34 6.91 7.57 11.13
C ALA A 34 7.97 8.67 11.23
N TRP A 35 9.09 8.56 10.48
CA TRP A 35 10.25 9.45 10.67
C TRP A 35 10.24 10.68 9.76
N ASP A 36 9.61 10.59 8.60
CA ASP A 36 9.64 11.60 7.54
C ASP A 36 8.24 12.04 7.07
N THR A 37 7.19 11.61 7.76
CA THR A 37 5.82 12.05 7.49
C THR A 37 5.33 13.07 8.52
N VAL A 38 4.67 14.13 8.04
CA VAL A 38 3.96 15.11 8.87
C VAL A 38 2.47 15.13 8.48
N VAL A 39 1.59 15.08 9.47
CA VAL A 39 0.13 15.16 9.27
C VAL A 39 -0.31 16.62 9.33
N LEU A 40 -0.73 17.18 8.19
CA LEU A 40 -1.08 18.60 8.04
C LEU A 40 -2.58 18.90 8.08
N GLY A 41 -3.43 17.87 8.10
CA GLY A 41 -4.89 18.03 8.00
C GLY A 41 -5.64 17.20 9.03
N PRO A 42 -6.90 17.54 9.32
CA PRO A 42 -7.71 16.81 10.27
C PRO A 42 -8.13 15.43 9.71
N ALA A 43 -8.31 14.47 10.61
CA ALA A 43 -8.77 13.12 10.24
C ALA A 43 -10.14 13.10 9.55
N SER A 44 -10.98 14.14 9.73
CA SER A 44 -12.27 14.28 9.04
C SER A 44 -12.10 14.54 7.54
N GLU A 45 -11.12 15.35 7.15
CA GLU A 45 -10.81 15.62 5.75
C GLU A 45 -10.30 14.37 5.05
N LEU A 46 -9.38 13.64 5.68
CA LEU A 46 -8.90 12.36 5.17
C LEU A 46 -10.06 11.38 4.95
N ARG A 47 -10.94 11.22 5.96
CA ARG A 47 -12.12 10.34 5.85
C ARG A 47 -13.04 10.72 4.69
N ALA A 48 -13.29 12.01 4.48
CA ALA A 48 -14.09 12.48 3.35
C ALA A 48 -13.44 12.12 2.00
N LYS A 49 -12.12 12.33 1.87
CA LYS A 49 -11.36 11.98 0.65
C LYS A 49 -11.34 10.48 0.38
N LEU A 50 -11.13 9.66 1.42
CA LEU A 50 -11.14 8.20 1.29
C LEU A 50 -12.53 7.66 0.89
N ARG A 51 -13.62 8.24 1.43
CA ARG A 51 -14.99 7.91 0.98
C ARG A 51 -15.21 8.29 -0.48
N ALA A 52 -14.83 9.50 -0.88
CA ALA A 52 -14.98 9.98 -2.25
C ALA A 52 -14.19 9.12 -3.27
N ALA A 53 -13.05 8.58 -2.85
CA ALA A 53 -12.24 7.66 -3.65
C ALA A 53 -12.75 6.19 -3.61
N GLY A 54 -13.81 5.90 -2.85
CA GLY A 54 -14.38 4.56 -2.73
C GLY A 54 -13.61 3.61 -1.79
N ALA A 55 -12.58 4.08 -1.08
CA ALA A 55 -11.77 3.26 -0.18
C ALA A 55 -12.55 2.76 1.05
N LEU A 56 -13.53 3.55 1.48
CA LEU A 56 -14.38 3.26 2.64
C LEU A 56 -15.79 2.77 2.25
N GLY A 57 -15.95 2.25 1.02
CA GLY A 57 -17.19 1.62 0.56
C GLY A 57 -17.26 0.13 0.91
N ASP A 58 -18.38 -0.52 0.57
CA ASP A 58 -18.67 -1.92 0.94
C ASP A 58 -17.66 -2.93 0.38
N GLU A 59 -17.15 -2.69 -0.83
CA GLU A 59 -16.11 -3.54 -1.44
C GLU A 59 -14.74 -3.37 -0.79
N GLY A 60 -14.50 -2.26 -0.05
CA GLY A 60 -13.23 -1.94 0.60
C GLY A 60 -12.05 -1.85 -0.36
N ARG A 61 -11.47 -0.65 -0.56
CA ARG A 61 -10.27 -0.51 -1.42
C ARG A 61 -9.10 0.04 -0.62
N VAL A 62 -7.91 -0.46 -0.93
CA VAL A 62 -6.68 0.11 -0.42
C VAL A 62 -6.16 1.16 -1.41
N ILE A 63 -5.91 2.35 -0.90
CA ILE A 63 -5.19 3.42 -1.60
C ILE A 63 -3.76 3.39 -1.12
N CYS A 64 -2.84 3.34 -2.08
CA CYS A 64 -1.40 3.49 -1.86
C CYS A 64 -0.99 4.90 -2.29
N ALA A 65 -0.02 5.51 -1.59
CA ALA A 65 0.58 6.76 -2.05
C ALA A 65 1.20 6.57 -3.44
N ALA A 66 1.32 7.68 -4.17
CA ALA A 66 1.85 7.68 -5.53
C ALA A 66 3.07 8.59 -5.64
N ASP A 67 4.09 8.11 -6.33
CA ASP A 67 5.34 8.76 -6.65
C ASP A 67 5.45 9.10 -8.13
N ARG A 68 6.39 10.00 -8.42
CA ARG A 68 6.77 10.41 -9.78
C ARG A 68 7.86 9.54 -10.40
N ILE A 69 8.54 8.75 -9.57
CA ILE A 69 9.71 7.95 -9.96
C ILE A 69 9.41 6.48 -9.67
N CYS A 70 9.67 5.62 -10.65
CA CYS A 70 9.67 4.18 -10.42
C CYS A 70 11.00 3.82 -9.73
N ALA A 71 10.94 3.60 -8.42
CA ALA A 71 12.08 3.20 -7.61
C ALA A 71 11.71 1.97 -6.75
N PRO A 72 12.69 1.14 -6.34
CA PRO A 72 14.10 1.24 -6.68
C PRO A 72 14.43 0.74 -8.09
N GLU A 73 13.59 -0.10 -8.71
CA GLU A 73 13.84 -0.69 -10.02
C GLU A 73 13.15 0.09 -11.14
N TYR A 74 13.81 1.14 -11.64
CA TYR A 74 13.27 2.01 -12.68
C TYR A 74 12.93 1.29 -13.99
N ARG A 75 13.51 0.11 -14.25
CA ARG A 75 13.21 -0.68 -15.46
C ARG A 75 11.80 -1.26 -15.45
N LEU A 76 11.12 -1.30 -14.30
CA LEU A 76 9.71 -1.68 -14.22
C LEU A 76 8.77 -0.59 -14.76
N ALA A 77 9.25 0.64 -14.94
CA ALA A 77 8.41 1.78 -15.33
C ALA A 77 7.51 1.50 -16.55
N PRO A 78 7.99 0.97 -17.69
CA PRO A 78 7.12 0.71 -18.85
C PRO A 78 6.02 -0.32 -18.59
N ARG A 79 6.24 -1.28 -17.67
CA ARG A 79 5.23 -2.26 -17.25
C ARG A 79 4.22 -1.60 -16.31
N MET A 80 4.69 -0.83 -15.33
CA MET A 80 3.84 -0.11 -14.38
C MET A 80 2.95 0.92 -15.09
N GLU A 81 3.47 1.63 -16.09
CA GLU A 81 2.69 2.62 -16.85
C GLU A 81 1.54 2.02 -17.65
N ARG A 82 1.60 0.72 -18.01
CA ARG A 82 0.46 0.03 -18.63
C ARG A 82 -0.71 -0.17 -17.66
N LEU A 83 -0.42 -0.31 -16.36
CA LEU A 83 -1.44 -0.37 -15.31
C LEU A 83 -2.06 1.01 -15.03
N TYR A 84 -1.31 2.08 -15.25
CA TYR A 84 -1.72 3.46 -15.00
C TYR A 84 -1.57 4.33 -16.27
N PRO A 85 -2.41 4.11 -17.29
CA PRO A 85 -2.23 4.74 -18.61
C PRO A 85 -2.51 6.24 -18.62
N SER A 86 -3.15 6.77 -17.56
CA SER A 86 -3.49 8.19 -17.47
C SER A 86 -2.23 9.06 -17.42
N THR A 87 -2.12 10.00 -18.36
CA THR A 87 -1.02 10.96 -18.43
C THR A 87 -1.32 12.32 -17.81
N ARG A 88 -2.51 12.47 -17.21
CA ARG A 88 -2.98 13.75 -16.64
C ARG A 88 -2.22 14.18 -15.38
N THR A 89 -1.47 13.26 -14.77
CA THR A 89 -0.74 13.47 -13.53
C THR A 89 0.66 12.86 -13.64
N PRO A 90 1.68 13.50 -13.03
CA PRO A 90 3.01 12.91 -12.94
C PRO A 90 3.09 11.79 -11.87
N TRP A 91 2.08 11.65 -11.00
CA TRP A 91 2.02 10.67 -9.92
C TRP A 91 1.49 9.33 -10.45
N ARG A 92 2.34 8.31 -10.56
CA ARG A 92 2.00 7.06 -11.26
C ARG A 92 2.51 5.79 -10.59
N TYR A 93 3.57 5.87 -9.81
CA TYR A 93 4.21 4.68 -9.24
C TYR A 93 3.79 4.53 -7.79
N PRO A 94 3.44 3.33 -7.31
CA PRO A 94 3.07 3.15 -5.91
C PRO A 94 4.28 3.41 -4.99
N ASN A 95 4.03 4.07 -3.86
CA ASN A 95 4.99 4.37 -2.81
C ASN A 95 4.57 3.66 -1.52
N SER A 96 5.45 2.81 -0.97
CA SER A 96 5.17 1.99 0.21
C SER A 96 5.15 2.77 1.53
N GLY A 97 5.40 4.08 1.51
CA GLY A 97 5.44 4.93 2.68
C GLY A 97 4.07 5.32 3.23
N CYS A 98 2.99 5.13 2.46
CA CYS A 98 1.64 5.33 2.97
C CYS A 98 0.58 4.46 2.30
N PHE A 99 -0.30 3.87 3.11
CA PHE A 99 -1.48 3.13 2.69
C PHE A 99 -2.70 3.57 3.49
N ALA A 100 -3.88 3.57 2.89
CA ALA A 100 -5.13 3.87 3.56
C ALA A 100 -6.29 3.04 3.03
N GLY A 101 -7.22 2.66 3.90
CA GLY A 101 -8.38 1.84 3.58
C GLY A 101 -9.19 1.52 4.82
N THR A 102 -10.09 0.54 4.73
CA THR A 102 -10.67 -0.07 5.93
C THR A 102 -9.64 -0.97 6.61
N GLY A 103 -9.81 -1.21 7.92
CA GLY A 103 -8.96 -2.13 8.67
C GLY A 103 -8.89 -3.52 8.02
N ALA A 104 -10.03 -4.07 7.60
CA ALA A 104 -10.11 -5.36 6.91
C ALA A 104 -9.36 -5.36 5.57
N ALA A 105 -9.58 -4.35 4.71
CA ALA A 105 -8.93 -4.28 3.41
C ALA A 105 -7.40 -4.13 3.53
N LEU A 106 -6.95 -3.33 4.49
CA LEU A 106 -5.51 -3.20 4.77
C LEU A 106 -4.91 -4.49 5.34
N GLN A 107 -5.63 -5.18 6.23
CA GLN A 107 -5.18 -6.46 6.77
C GLN A 107 -4.99 -7.49 5.65
N GLU A 108 -5.97 -7.63 4.75
CA GLU A 108 -5.87 -8.54 3.61
C GLU A 108 -4.73 -8.15 2.65
N CYS A 109 -4.62 -6.85 2.33
CA CYS A 109 -3.57 -6.34 1.46
C CYS A 109 -2.16 -6.60 2.03
N MET A 110 -1.91 -6.27 3.30
CA MET A 110 -0.61 -6.52 3.93
C MET A 110 -0.31 -8.02 4.02
N HIS A 111 -1.32 -8.84 4.31
CA HIS A 111 -1.16 -10.29 4.34
C HIS A 111 -0.74 -10.84 2.96
N LEU A 112 -1.37 -10.37 1.89
CA LEU A 112 -1.02 -10.75 0.52
C LEU A 112 0.39 -10.26 0.13
N LEU A 113 0.76 -9.04 0.51
CA LEU A 113 2.09 -8.51 0.23
C LEU A 113 3.18 -9.31 0.97
N VAL A 114 2.95 -9.71 2.22
CA VAL A 114 3.97 -10.41 3.02
C VAL A 114 4.06 -11.89 2.66
N HIS A 115 2.92 -12.58 2.52
CA HIS A 115 2.86 -14.04 2.41
C HIS A 115 2.49 -14.54 1.01
N GLY A 116 2.01 -13.66 0.13
CA GLY A 116 1.64 -14.03 -1.23
C GLY A 116 2.85 -14.40 -2.10
N SER A 117 2.63 -15.24 -3.11
CA SER A 117 3.66 -15.62 -4.09
C SER A 117 3.70 -14.70 -5.32
N ALA A 118 2.69 -13.83 -5.49
CA ALA A 118 2.61 -12.89 -6.60
C ALA A 118 3.78 -11.88 -6.55
N GLY A 119 4.65 -11.93 -7.56
CA GLY A 119 5.88 -11.13 -7.59
C GLY A 119 7.08 -11.79 -6.89
N GLY A 120 6.99 -13.07 -6.53
CA GLY A 120 8.05 -13.84 -5.88
C GLY A 120 7.93 -13.91 -4.36
N ALA A 121 8.90 -14.57 -3.72
CA ALA A 121 9.00 -14.61 -2.25
C ALA A 121 9.47 -13.26 -1.70
N PHE A 122 8.93 -12.85 -0.55
CA PHE A 122 9.30 -11.60 0.10
C PHE A 122 10.20 -11.88 1.32
N ALA A 123 11.47 -11.51 1.19
CA ALA A 123 12.43 -11.66 2.28
C ALA A 123 12.36 -10.45 3.24
N GLN A 124 12.74 -10.66 4.49
CA GLN A 124 12.69 -9.64 5.53
C GLN A 124 13.61 -8.43 5.24
N ASP A 125 14.68 -8.66 4.48
CA ASP A 125 15.64 -7.65 4.05
C ASP A 125 15.31 -7.03 2.69
N ALA A 126 14.25 -7.51 2.01
CA ALA A 126 13.83 -7.01 0.72
C ALA A 126 13.28 -5.58 0.79
N ASP A 127 13.24 -4.92 -0.37
CA ASP A 127 12.67 -3.60 -0.53
C ASP A 127 11.14 -3.67 -0.57
N ASP A 128 10.48 -2.89 0.29
CA ASP A 128 9.02 -2.90 0.43
C ASP A 128 8.30 -2.26 -0.77
N GLN A 129 8.89 -1.24 -1.37
CA GLN A 129 8.34 -0.58 -2.55
C GLN A 129 8.45 -1.45 -3.79
N LEU A 130 9.60 -2.10 -3.99
CA LEU A 130 9.78 -3.11 -5.04
C LEU A 130 8.80 -4.26 -4.86
N ARG A 131 8.54 -4.67 -3.61
CA ARG A 131 7.54 -5.70 -3.32
C ARG A 131 6.15 -5.29 -3.78
N VAL A 132 5.71 -4.07 -3.42
CA VAL A 132 4.40 -3.55 -3.87
C VAL A 132 4.31 -3.52 -5.40
N GLN A 133 5.34 -3.03 -6.07
CA GLN A 133 5.36 -2.95 -7.54
C GLN A 133 5.29 -4.32 -8.21
N THR A 134 6.13 -5.26 -7.77
CA THR A 134 6.18 -6.62 -8.34
C THR A 134 4.91 -7.41 -8.07
N SER A 135 4.31 -7.27 -6.88
CA SER A 135 3.02 -7.89 -6.58
C SER A 135 1.88 -7.32 -7.44
N LEU A 136 1.83 -6.01 -7.66
CA LEU A 136 0.83 -5.38 -8.54
C LEU A 136 0.96 -5.85 -10.00
N LEU A 137 2.20 -5.90 -10.51
CA LEU A 137 2.46 -6.41 -11.86
C LEU A 137 2.03 -7.88 -12.00
N ALA A 138 2.37 -8.72 -11.02
CA ALA A 138 1.99 -10.13 -11.05
C ALA A 138 0.47 -10.31 -11.00
N LEU A 139 -0.24 -9.57 -10.13
CA LEU A 139 -1.70 -9.61 -10.05
C LEU A 139 -2.39 -9.14 -11.33
N ALA A 140 -1.77 -8.22 -12.07
CA ALA A 140 -2.27 -7.76 -13.36
C ALA A 140 -1.94 -8.71 -14.53
N GLY A 141 -1.26 -9.84 -14.28
CA GLY A 141 -0.80 -10.76 -15.34
C GLY A 141 0.39 -10.22 -16.14
N GLU A 142 1.05 -9.17 -15.63
CA GLU A 142 2.20 -8.52 -16.24
C GLU A 142 3.51 -9.02 -15.64
N GLY A 143 3.50 -10.12 -14.86
CA GLY A 143 4.58 -10.68 -14.02
C GLY A 143 5.77 -11.28 -14.74
#